data_AF-A0A661J2D7-F1
#
_entry.id   AF-A0A661J2D7-F1
#
_cell.length_a   1.000
_cell.length_b   1.000
_cell.length_c   1.000
_cell.angle_alpha   90.00
_cell.angle_beta   90.00
_cell.angle_gamma   90.00
#
_symmetry.space_group_name_H-M   'P 1'
#
loop_
_entity.id
_entity.type
_entity.pdbx_description
1 polymer ?
#
loop_
_entity_poly.entity_id
_entity_poly.type
_entity_poly.pdbx_seq_one_letter_code
_entity_poly.pdbx_strand_id
1 'polypeptide(L)'
;GGSIRGNTGIVNVNQSVGNMNNQANQIVFAVASEALVALAEADLGQTNASNTVREIGTVRFDVIDDSVNGNRGIVNVNQSAGNMNNQANVISISASVPF
;
A
#
# COMPACT_ATOMS: atom_id res chain seq x y z
N GLY A 1 15.51 -5.86 14.43
CA GLY A 1 14.78 -7.11 14.17
C GLY A 1 13.63 -6.77 13.27
N GLY A 2 13.59 -7.32 12.06
CA GLY A 2 12.59 -6.95 11.06
C GLY A 2 11.20 -7.56 11.32
N SER A 3 10.28 -7.30 10.40
CA SER A 3 8.86 -7.60 10.48
C SER A 3 8.32 -8.09 9.13
N ILE A 4 7.04 -8.48 9.07
CA ILE A 4 6.38 -8.96 7.83
C ILE A 4 7.14 -10.16 7.24
N ARG A 5 7.30 -11.22 8.04
CA ARG A 5 8.01 -12.43 7.62
C ARG A 5 7.08 -13.64 7.62
N GLY A 6 7.22 -14.50 6.62
CA GLY A 6 6.49 -15.76 6.53
C GLY A 6 4.98 -15.61 6.34
N ASN A 7 4.51 -14.44 5.93
CA ASN A 7 3.08 -14.19 5.74
C ASN A 7 2.57 -14.95 4.51
N THR A 8 1.39 -15.55 4.63
CA THR A 8 0.66 -16.12 3.49
C THR A 8 -0.63 -15.33 3.29
N GLY A 9 -0.94 -14.96 2.04
CA GLY A 9 -2.12 -14.16 1.70
C GLY A 9 -1.75 -12.72 1.36
N ILE A 10 -2.51 -11.75 1.88
CA ILE A 10 -2.37 -10.34 1.58
C ILE A 10 -1.89 -9.59 2.82
N VAL A 11 -0.83 -8.81 2.68
CA VAL A 11 -0.34 -7.91 3.74
C VAL A 11 -0.16 -6.50 3.19
N ASN A 12 -0.83 -5.54 3.81
CA ASN A 12 -0.74 -4.12 3.48
C ASN A 12 -0.18 -3.36 4.67
N VAL A 13 0.90 -2.59 4.47
CA VAL A 13 1.52 -1.77 5.51
C VAL A 13 1.68 -0.34 5.04
N ASN A 14 1.23 0.59 5.88
CA ASN A 14 1.49 2.02 5.75
C ASN A 14 2.40 2.40 6.91
N GLN A 15 3.64 2.79 6.61
CA GLN A 15 4.59 3.27 7.59
C GLN A 15 4.91 4.73 7.29
N SER A 16 4.47 5.64 8.17
CA SER A 16 4.81 7.05 8.08
C SER A 16 5.31 7.54 9.43
N VAL A 17 6.45 8.23 9.41
CA VAL A 17 7.00 8.96 10.56
C VAL A 17 7.02 10.47 10.32
N GLY A 18 6.68 10.91 9.10
CA GLY A 18 6.53 12.32 8.74
C GLY A 18 5.08 12.83 8.86
N ASN A 19 4.87 14.12 8.57
CA ASN A 19 3.59 14.79 8.83
C ASN A 19 2.66 14.79 7.61
N MET A 20 1.37 14.59 7.86
CA MET A 20 0.30 14.73 6.84
C MET A 20 0.53 13.87 5.59
N ASN A 21 1.08 12.66 5.75
CA ASN A 21 1.20 11.71 4.66
C ASN A 21 -0.11 10.95 4.49
N ASN A 22 -0.69 10.96 3.29
CA ASN A 22 -1.77 10.08 2.92
C ASN A 22 -1.18 8.81 2.31
N GLN A 23 -1.34 7.67 2.98
CA GLN A 23 -0.87 6.39 2.50
C GLN A 23 -2.08 5.46 2.31
N ALA A 24 -2.30 4.97 1.08
CA ALA A 24 -3.39 4.07 0.74
C ALA A 24 -2.80 2.77 0.15
N ASN A 25 -3.19 1.63 0.71
CA ASN A 25 -2.96 0.33 0.09
C ASN A 25 -4.33 -0.24 -0.27
N GLN A 26 -4.64 -0.41 -1.55
CA GLN A 26 -5.89 -0.99 -2.02
C GLN A 26 -5.63 -2.28 -2.78
N ILE A 27 -6.47 -3.28 -2.52
CA ILE A 27 -6.51 -4.53 -3.29
C ILE A 27 -7.95 -4.75 -3.72
N VAL A 28 -8.15 -4.87 -5.02
CA VAL A 28 -9.46 -5.15 -5.63
C VAL A 28 -9.36 -6.46 -6.37
N PHE A 29 -10.31 -7.35 -6.12
CA PHE A 29 -10.37 -8.67 -6.74
C PHE A 29 -11.75 -8.91 -7.32
N ALA A 30 -11.81 -9.20 -8.61
CA ALA A 30 -13.02 -9.57 -9.32
C ALA A 30 -12.87 -10.97 -9.92
N VAL A 31 -13.87 -11.82 -9.73
CA VAL A 31 -13.92 -13.16 -10.34
C VAL A 31 -15.24 -13.31 -11.09
N ALA A 32 -15.16 -13.78 -12.33
CA ALA A 32 -16.33 -14.05 -13.17
C ALA A 32 -16.32 -15.49 -13.67
N SER A 33 -17.53 -16.07 -13.80
CA SER A 33 -17.78 -17.41 -14.37
C SER A 33 -18.27 -17.30 -15.81
N GLU A 34 -18.06 -18.34 -16.63
CA GLU A 34 -18.74 -18.53 -17.92
C GLU A 34 -18.74 -17.32 -18.88
N ALA A 35 -17.60 -17.05 -19.53
CA ALA A 35 -17.42 -16.01 -20.55
C ALA A 35 -17.82 -14.57 -20.14
N LEU A 36 -18.17 -14.34 -18.87
CA LEU A 36 -18.40 -13.01 -18.31
C LEU A 36 -17.06 -12.30 -18.04
N VAL A 37 -17.07 -10.98 -18.20
CA VAL A 37 -15.92 -10.11 -17.95
C VAL A 37 -15.85 -9.79 -16.45
N ALA A 38 -14.73 -10.14 -15.81
CA ALA A 38 -14.42 -9.69 -14.46
C ALA A 38 -13.78 -8.29 -14.51
N LEU A 39 -14.41 -7.30 -13.88
CA LEU A 39 -13.87 -5.94 -13.79
C LEU A 39 -13.52 -5.60 -12.34
N ALA A 40 -12.22 -5.44 -12.07
CA ALA A 40 -11.71 -4.95 -10.81
C ALA A 40 -11.23 -3.50 -11.02
N GLU A 41 -11.96 -2.54 -10.45
CA GLU A 41 -11.64 -1.12 -10.51
C GLU A 41 -11.25 -0.62 -9.12
N ALA A 42 -10.17 0.15 -9.06
CA ALA A 42 -9.68 0.73 -7.83
C ALA A 42 -9.56 2.26 -8.01
N ASP A 43 -10.17 3.01 -7.09
CA ASP A 43 -10.11 4.47 -7.07
C ASP A 43 -8.94 4.95 -6.21
N LEU A 44 -8.07 5.77 -6.81
CA LEU A 44 -6.79 6.24 -6.26
C LEU A 44 -6.88 7.62 -5.59
N GLY A 45 -8.08 8.12 -5.28
CA GLY A 45 -8.28 9.46 -4.70
C GLY A 45 -7.43 9.75 -3.46
N GLN A 46 -6.29 10.42 -3.64
CA GLN A 46 -5.44 10.94 -2.57
C GLN A 46 -5.20 12.44 -2.77
N THR A 47 -5.66 13.24 -1.82
CA THR A 47 -5.55 14.70 -1.90
C THR A 47 -4.82 15.22 -0.66
N ASN A 48 -3.72 15.93 -0.88
CA ASN A 48 -3.05 16.72 0.15
C ASN A 48 -3.12 18.18 -0.28
N ALA A 49 -3.91 18.98 0.43
CA ALA A 49 -4.17 20.38 0.07
C ALA A 49 -4.09 21.27 1.31
N SER A 50 -3.55 22.49 1.14
CA SER A 50 -3.48 23.51 2.19
C SER A 50 -2.71 23.11 3.45
N ASN A 51 -1.73 22.22 3.32
CA ASN A 51 -0.91 21.77 4.45
C ASN A 51 0.24 22.75 4.70
N THR A 52 0.53 23.04 5.98
CA THR A 52 1.72 23.82 6.38
C THR A 52 2.49 23.04 7.42
N VAL A 53 3.79 22.80 7.19
CA VAL A 53 4.70 22.15 8.14
C VAL A 53 5.86 23.07 8.44
N ARG A 54 6.18 23.24 9.73
CA ARG A 54 7.38 23.92 10.19
C ARG A 54 8.18 22.98 11.07
N GLU A 55 9.39 22.67 10.66
CA GLU A 55 10.31 21.76 11.34
C GLU A 55 11.66 22.42 11.54
N ILE A 56 12.22 22.27 12.73
CA ILE A 56 13.54 22.81 13.09
C ILE A 56 14.29 21.71 13.83
N GLY A 57 15.46 21.33 13.32
CA GLY A 57 16.32 20.33 13.97
C GLY A 57 15.74 18.91 14.02
N THR A 58 14.83 18.56 13.11
CA THR A 58 14.21 17.22 13.09
C THR A 58 14.95 16.28 12.13
N VAL A 59 15.28 15.09 12.61
CA VAL A 59 15.73 13.96 11.79
C VAL A 59 14.68 12.87 11.87
N ARG A 60 14.26 12.36 10.72
CA ARG A 60 13.30 11.25 10.63
C ARG A 60 13.92 10.10 9.90
N PHE A 61 13.58 8.90 10.36
CA PHE A 61 14.06 7.67 9.77
C PHE A 61 12.92 6.68 9.78
N ASP A 62 12.45 6.35 8.59
CA ASP A 62 11.62 5.20 8.32
C ASP A 62 12.51 4.11 7.74
N VAL A 63 12.56 2.97 8.42
CA VAL A 63 13.36 1.84 7.93
C VAL A 63 12.55 0.56 7.96
N ILE A 64 12.65 -0.14 6.83
CA ILE A 64 12.27 -1.54 6.64
C ILE A 64 13.61 -2.28 6.57
N ASP A 65 14.12 -2.69 7.72
CA ASP A 65 15.36 -3.45 7.83
C ASP A 65 15.03 -4.92 8.12
N ASP A 66 15.68 -5.83 7.38
CA ASP A 66 15.46 -7.27 7.45
C ASP A 66 13.97 -7.67 7.45
N SER A 67 13.12 -6.94 6.73
CA SER A 67 11.66 -7.11 6.75
C SER A 67 11.13 -7.55 5.38
N VAL A 68 9.89 -8.03 5.31
CA VAL A 68 9.26 -8.52 4.05
C VAL A 68 9.94 -9.77 3.48
N ASN A 69 10.23 -10.75 4.34
CA ASN A 69 10.98 -11.96 3.96
C ASN A 69 10.11 -13.22 3.98
N GLY A 70 10.25 -14.08 2.97
CA GLY A 70 9.58 -15.39 2.94
C GLY A 70 8.06 -15.34 2.83
N ASN A 71 7.50 -14.26 2.29
CA ASN A 71 6.06 -14.09 2.15
C ASN A 71 5.54 -14.81 0.89
N ARG A 72 4.33 -15.36 0.97
CA ARG A 72 3.62 -16.02 -0.14
C ARG A 72 2.28 -15.35 -0.39
N GLY A 73 2.16 -14.61 -1.48
CA GLY A 73 0.99 -13.83 -1.82
C GLY A 73 1.38 -12.40 -2.15
N ILE A 74 0.61 -11.41 -1.70
CA ILE A 74 0.80 -10.00 -2.04
C ILE A 74 1.23 -9.25 -0.78
N VAL A 75 2.33 -8.49 -0.89
CA VAL A 75 2.77 -7.56 0.17
C VAL A 75 2.94 -6.17 -0.41
N ASN A 76 2.13 -5.22 0.06
CA ASN A 76 2.25 -3.81 -0.30
C ASN A 76 2.73 -3.00 0.90
N VAL A 77 3.74 -2.16 0.68
CA VAL A 77 4.26 -1.27 1.71
C VAL A 77 4.39 0.16 1.16
N ASN A 78 3.70 1.10 1.78
CA ASN A 78 3.95 2.53 1.60
C ASN A 78 4.82 3.00 2.76
N GLN A 79 5.98 3.59 2.45
CA GLN A 79 6.92 4.09 3.44
C GLN A 79 7.27 5.56 3.14
N SER A 80 7.07 6.46 4.12
CA SER A 80 7.41 7.88 4.00
C SER A 80 7.78 8.55 5.33
N ALA A 81 9.01 9.04 5.42
CA ALA A 81 9.50 9.97 6.44
C ALA A 81 9.36 11.44 6.02
N GLY A 82 8.92 11.71 4.79
CA GLY A 82 8.68 13.06 4.28
C GLY A 82 7.38 13.69 4.80
N ASN A 83 7.10 14.91 4.37
CA ASN A 83 5.87 15.63 4.72
C ASN A 83 4.95 15.75 3.50
N MET A 84 3.64 15.65 3.72
CA MET A 84 2.60 15.87 2.70
C MET A 84 2.66 14.90 1.50
N ASN A 85 3.24 13.71 1.67
CA ASN A 85 3.27 12.71 0.60
C ASN A 85 1.91 12.04 0.43
N ASN A 86 1.47 11.88 -0.82
CA ASN A 86 0.39 10.98 -1.19
C ASN A 86 1.02 9.73 -1.82
N GLN A 87 0.92 8.58 -1.15
CA GLN A 87 1.43 7.30 -1.65
C GLN A 87 0.28 6.30 -1.74
N ALA A 88 -0.02 5.82 -2.94
CA ALA A 88 -1.01 4.78 -3.18
C ALA A 88 -0.34 3.55 -3.80
N ASN A 89 -0.45 2.40 -3.15
CA ASN A 89 -0.17 1.10 -3.77
C ASN A 89 -1.52 0.43 -4.06
N VAL A 90 -1.80 0.21 -5.33
CA VAL A 90 -3.07 -0.35 -5.77
C VAL A 90 -2.81 -1.59 -6.60
N ILE A 91 -3.42 -2.70 -6.20
CA ILE A 91 -3.41 -3.94 -6.95
C ILE A 91 -4.85 -4.27 -7.33
N SER A 92 -5.08 -4.35 -8.63
CA SER A 92 -6.35 -4.80 -9.18
C SER A 92 -6.16 -6.12 -9.90
N ILE A 93 -6.95 -7.12 -9.53
CA ILE A 93 -6.86 -8.47 -10.07
C ILE A 93 -8.25 -8.88 -10.56
N SER A 94 -8.33 -9.19 -11.85
CA SER A 94 -9.52 -9.76 -12.48
C SER A 94 -9.21 -11.17 -12.95
N ALA A 95 -10.11 -12.11 -12.66
CA ALA A 95 -10.04 -13.49 -13.16
C ALA A 95 -11.36 -13.90 -13.79
N SER A 96 -11.34 -14.37 -15.03
CA SER A 96 -12.44 -15.10 -15.64
C SER A 96 -12.08 -16.57 -15.63
N VAL A 97 -12.93 -17.41 -15.02
CA VAL A 97 -12.67 -18.83 -14.84
C VAL A 97 -13.76 -19.66 -15.52
N PRO A 98 -13.40 -20.60 -16.41
CA PRO A 98 -14.34 -21.60 -16.92
C PRO A 98 -14.54 -22.63 -15.81
N PHE A 99 -15.79 -22.88 -15.43
CA PHE A 99 -16.13 -24.02 -14.57
C PHE A 99 -16.61 -25.17 -15.44
#